data_AF-A0A5Q2FCB3-F1
#
_entry.id   AF-A0A5Q2FCB3-F1
#
_cell.length_a   1.000
_cell.length_b   1.000
_cell.length_c   1.000
_cell.angle_alpha   90.00
_cell.angle_beta   90.00
_cell.angle_gamma   90.00
#
_symmetry.space_group_name_H-M   'P 1'
#
loop_
_entity.id
_entity.type
_entity.pdbx_description
1 polymer ?
#
loop_
_entity_poly.entity_id
_entity_poly.type
_entity_poly.pdbx_seq_one_letter_code
_entity_poly.pdbx_strand_id
1 'polypeptide(L)'
;MAEPGDVAGWHRALAYALCGEDLPGLVDRPAPDPAALAEELREAGWDRLALRDHVARTRAAGEPWPHPVPPQLTADLSAAQLAAALRALNAEWELAPPRRQVRSGPPPKASAGDERLLRDLPPHFGKL
;
A
#
# COMPACT_ATOMS: atom_id res chain seq x y z
N MET A 1 23.53 10.81 26.56
CA MET A 1 23.98 11.52 25.34
C MET A 1 23.52 10.63 24.21
N ALA A 2 22.38 10.92 23.61
CA ALA A 2 21.86 10.12 22.49
C ALA A 2 22.63 10.54 21.24
N GLU A 3 23.24 9.60 20.55
CA GLU A 3 23.85 9.80 19.22
C GLU A 3 22.79 10.44 18.29
N PRO A 4 23.18 11.32 17.35
CA PRO A 4 22.27 11.82 16.32
C PRO A 4 21.97 10.68 15.34
N GLY A 5 21.18 9.70 15.78
CA GLY A 5 20.63 8.66 14.93
C GLY A 5 19.74 9.35 13.91
N ASP A 6 20.05 9.13 12.63
CA ASP A 6 19.27 9.56 11.47
C ASP A 6 17.78 9.48 11.80
N VAL A 7 17.14 10.64 11.85
CA VAL A 7 15.74 10.72 12.18
C VAL A 7 15.01 10.06 11.02
N ALA A 8 14.43 8.89 11.26
CA ALA A 8 13.76 8.08 10.25
C ALA A 8 12.88 8.96 9.34
N GLY A 9 13.09 8.93 8.02
CA GLY A 9 12.40 9.79 7.06
C GLY A 9 10.94 9.37 6.78
N TRP A 10 10.15 9.13 7.82
CA TRP A 10 8.78 8.60 7.71
C TRP A 10 7.91 9.41 6.77
N HIS A 11 7.90 10.73 6.94
CA HIS A 11 7.04 11.62 6.16
C HIS A 11 7.44 11.63 4.68
N ARG A 12 8.74 11.62 4.39
CA ARG A 12 9.26 11.55 3.02
C ARG A 12 8.92 10.22 2.34
N ALA A 13 9.07 9.09 3.04
CA ALA A 13 8.70 7.77 2.52
C ALA A 13 7.18 7.65 2.28
N LEU A 14 6.37 8.18 3.20
CA LEU A 14 4.91 8.20 3.07
C LEU A 14 4.46 9.11 1.94
N ALA A 15 5.02 10.31 1.83
CA ALA A 15 4.75 11.23 0.73
C ALA A 15 5.06 10.59 -0.61
N TYR A 16 6.26 10.01 -0.77
CA TYR A 16 6.64 9.30 -1.99
C TYR A 16 5.64 8.19 -2.33
N ALA A 17 5.24 7.37 -1.36
CA ALA A 17 4.26 6.32 -1.60
C ALA A 17 2.89 6.86 -2.09
N LEU A 18 2.49 8.05 -1.64
CA LEU A 18 1.21 8.66 -1.96
C LEU A 18 1.22 9.39 -3.32
N CYS A 19 2.24 10.23 -3.58
CA CYS A 19 2.33 11.06 -4.78
C CYS A 19 3.30 10.52 -5.85
N GLY A 20 4.22 9.63 -5.51
CA GLY A 20 5.24 9.11 -6.43
C GLY A 20 6.40 10.09 -6.68
N GLU A 21 6.41 11.22 -5.96
CA GLU A 21 7.45 12.24 -6.06
C GLU A 21 8.30 12.24 -4.78
N ASP A 22 9.61 12.43 -4.95
CA ASP A 22 10.49 12.66 -3.81
C ASP A 22 10.44 14.14 -3.42
N LEU A 23 9.96 14.41 -2.19
CA LEU A 23 9.82 15.74 -1.65
C LEU A 23 10.90 15.98 -0.58
N PRO A 24 12.11 16.44 -0.96
CA PRO A 24 13.23 16.59 -0.03
C PRO A 24 13.04 17.74 0.99
N GLY A 25 12.02 18.57 0.82
CA GLY A 25 11.67 19.66 1.74
C GLY A 25 10.84 19.23 2.95
N LEU A 26 10.45 17.96 3.05
CA LEU A 26 9.69 17.45 4.20
C LEU A 26 10.60 17.29 5.42
N VAL A 27 10.03 17.58 6.58
CA VAL A 27 10.75 17.43 7.86
C VAL A 27 10.92 15.96 8.18
N ASP A 28 12.14 15.54 8.52
CA ASP A 28 12.39 14.19 9.00
C ASP A 28 11.76 14.00 10.38
N ARG A 29 10.93 12.95 10.50
CA ARG A 29 10.15 12.67 11.71
C ARG A 29 10.25 11.22 12.11
N PRO A 30 10.54 10.92 13.39
CA PRO A 30 10.79 9.54 13.82
C PRO A 30 9.54 8.64 13.80
N ALA A 31 8.35 9.21 13.57
CA ALA A 31 7.08 8.50 13.48
C ALA A 31 6.11 9.19 12.50
N PRO A 32 5.11 8.46 11.97
CA PRO A 32 4.02 9.05 11.18
C PRO A 32 3.16 10.00 12.02
N ASP A 33 2.95 11.21 11.52
CA ASP A 33 1.96 12.16 12.03
C ASP A 33 1.04 12.58 10.87
N PRO A 34 -0.17 11.99 10.76
CA PRO A 34 -1.09 12.28 9.66
C PRO A 34 -1.42 13.76 9.52
N ALA A 35 -1.65 14.46 10.64
CA ALA A 35 -2.05 15.86 10.57
C ALA A 35 -0.91 16.72 10.03
N ALA A 36 0.31 16.52 10.53
CA ALA A 36 1.47 17.24 10.01
C ALA A 36 1.81 16.87 8.56
N LEU A 37 1.73 15.58 8.21
CA LEU A 37 1.98 15.14 6.83
C LEU A 37 0.98 15.77 5.86
N ALA A 38 -0.28 15.92 6.25
CA ALA A 38 -1.30 16.57 5.43
C ALA A 38 -0.97 18.05 5.17
N GLU A 39 -0.48 18.77 6.18
CA GLU A 39 -0.05 20.17 6.01
C GLU A 39 1.19 20.29 5.14
N GLU A 40 2.20 19.45 5.38
CA GLU A 40 3.44 19.43 4.58
C GLU A 40 3.15 19.09 3.10
N LEU A 41 2.26 18.12 2.84
CA LEU A 41 1.80 17.79 1.49
C LEU A 41 1.02 18.95 0.86
N ARG A 42 0.13 19.61 1.62
CA ARG A 42 -0.61 20.78 1.12
C ARG A 42 0.33 21.93 0.75
N GLU A 43 1.36 22.19 1.54
CA GLU A 43 2.41 23.18 1.24
C GLU A 43 3.20 22.81 -0.02
N ALA A 44 3.41 21.52 -0.28
CA ALA A 44 3.99 20.99 -1.50
C ALA A 44 3.03 20.93 -2.70
N GLY A 45 1.78 21.41 -2.57
CA GLY A 45 0.76 21.40 -3.63
C GLY A 45 -0.04 20.10 -3.73
N TRP A 46 0.17 19.16 -2.82
CA TRP A 46 -0.49 17.86 -2.73
C TRP A 46 -1.62 17.87 -1.70
N ASP A 47 -2.70 18.59 -2.00
CA ASP A 47 -3.91 18.50 -1.18
C ASP A 47 -4.66 17.15 -1.38
N ARG A 48 -5.70 16.92 -0.57
CA ARG A 48 -6.47 15.66 -0.63
C ARG A 48 -7.15 15.43 -1.98
N LEU A 49 -7.57 16.48 -2.67
CA LEU A 49 -8.23 16.36 -3.98
C LEU A 49 -7.19 15.98 -5.04
N ALA A 50 -6.06 16.67 -5.07
CA ALA A 50 -4.93 16.38 -5.95
C ALA A 50 -4.42 14.95 -5.77
N LEU A 51 -4.31 14.47 -4.53
CA LEU A 51 -3.94 13.08 -4.23
C LEU A 51 -4.96 12.09 -4.79
N ARG A 52 -6.26 12.32 -4.58
CA ARG A 52 -7.33 11.43 -5.11
C ARG A 52 -7.33 11.38 -6.64
N ASP A 53 -7.18 12.53 -7.29
CA ASP A 53 -7.08 12.61 -8.75
C ASP A 53 -5.84 11.87 -9.25
N HIS A 54 -4.71 11.99 -8.55
CA HIS A 54 -3.50 11.25 -8.85
C HIS A 54 -3.68 9.73 -8.70
N VAL A 55 -4.32 9.27 -7.62
CA VAL A 55 -4.66 7.85 -7.44
C VAL A 55 -5.49 7.35 -8.63
N ALA A 56 -6.52 8.11 -9.01
CA ALA A 56 -7.41 7.74 -10.11
C ALA A 56 -6.65 7.65 -11.44
N ARG A 57 -5.79 8.63 -11.75
CA ARG A 57 -4.95 8.63 -12.97
C ARG A 57 -3.95 7.48 -12.98
N THR A 58 -3.22 7.27 -11.88
CA THR A 58 -2.23 6.20 -11.75
C THR A 58 -2.87 4.84 -12.00
N ARG A 59 -4.05 4.59 -11.41
CA ARG A 59 -4.80 3.35 -11.62
C ARG A 59 -5.34 3.20 -13.04
N ALA A 60 -5.83 4.28 -13.65
CA ALA A 60 -6.30 4.27 -15.04
C ALA A 60 -5.16 3.96 -16.02
N ALA A 61 -3.93 4.36 -15.69
CA ALA A 61 -2.71 4.03 -16.43
C ALA A 61 -2.23 2.58 -16.19
N GLY A 62 -2.83 1.85 -15.25
CA GLY A 62 -2.41 0.49 -14.88
C GLY A 62 -1.15 0.44 -14.02
N GLU A 63 -0.73 1.58 -13.47
CA GLU A 63 0.45 1.68 -12.60
C GLU A 63 0.12 1.31 -11.15
N PRO A 64 1.09 0.76 -10.40
CA PRO A 64 0.88 0.38 -9.02
C PRO A 64 0.69 1.61 -8.12
N TRP A 65 -0.38 1.59 -7.33
CA TRP A 65 -0.60 2.56 -6.26
C TRP A 65 -1.04 1.86 -4.96
N PRO A 66 -0.47 2.18 -3.78
CA PRO A 66 0.60 3.18 -3.53
C PRO A 66 1.92 2.88 -4.26
N HIS A 67 2.71 3.92 -4.50
CA HIS A 67 3.96 3.86 -5.26
C HIS A 67 5.03 3.05 -4.51
N PRO A 68 5.81 2.18 -5.20
CA PRO A 68 6.93 1.48 -4.58
C PRO A 68 8.00 2.48 -4.10
N VAL A 69 8.24 2.53 -2.79
CA VAL A 69 9.19 3.46 -2.20
C VAL A 69 10.63 2.98 -2.44
N PRO A 70 11.54 3.84 -2.93
CA PRO A 70 12.95 3.52 -3.11
C PRO A 70 13.63 3.07 -1.80
N PRO A 71 14.57 2.13 -1.85
CA PRO A 71 15.25 1.60 -0.66
C PRO A 71 15.91 2.69 0.20
N GLN A 72 16.37 3.77 -0.43
CA GLN A 72 17.05 4.89 0.23
C GLN A 72 16.12 5.64 1.18
N LEU A 73 14.81 5.67 0.90
CA LEU A 73 13.82 6.33 1.75
C LEU A 73 13.27 5.40 2.85
N THR A 74 13.48 4.09 2.72
CA THR A 74 13.00 3.08 3.68
C THR A 74 14.11 2.42 4.48
N ALA A 75 15.37 2.86 4.35
CA ALA A 75 16.54 2.20 4.92
C ALA A 75 16.39 1.94 6.43
N ASP A 76 15.83 2.90 7.16
CA ASP A 76 15.63 2.86 8.61
C ASP A 76 14.17 2.59 9.02
N LEU A 77 13.32 2.19 8.06
CA LEU A 77 11.89 1.98 8.28
C LEU A 77 11.52 0.49 8.25
N SER A 78 10.70 0.07 9.20
CA SER A 78 10.07 -1.25 9.12
C SER A 78 9.05 -1.28 7.97
N ALA A 79 9.27 -2.15 6.99
CA ALA A 79 8.34 -2.35 5.88
C ALA A 79 6.91 -2.68 6.36
N ALA A 80 6.76 -3.43 7.44
CA ALA A 80 5.46 -3.78 8.01
C ALA A 80 4.76 -2.55 8.61
N GLN A 81 5.50 -1.70 9.32
CA GLN A 81 4.95 -0.47 9.90
C GLN A 81 4.63 0.55 8.80
N LEU A 82 5.48 0.68 7.77
CA LEU A 82 5.22 1.53 6.61
C LEU A 82 3.93 1.11 5.88
N ALA A 83 3.76 -0.18 5.62
CA ALA A 83 2.54 -0.71 5.01
C ALA A 83 1.30 -0.53 5.92
N ALA A 84 1.47 -0.56 7.25
CA ALA A 84 0.38 -0.28 8.18
C ALA A 84 -0.01 1.21 8.16
N ALA A 85 0.98 2.11 8.21
CA ALA A 85 0.78 3.56 8.16
C ALA A 85 0.09 3.99 6.84
N LEU A 86 0.53 3.46 5.69
CA LEU A 86 -0.11 3.74 4.40
C LEU A 86 -1.56 3.28 4.34
N ARG A 87 -1.88 2.12 4.91
CA ARG A 87 -3.26 1.64 4.98
C ARG A 87 -4.13 2.53 5.87
N ALA A 88 -3.59 2.98 7.01
CA ALA A 88 -4.28 3.90 7.90
C ALA A 88 -4.55 5.25 7.21
N LEU A 89 -3.53 5.86 6.61
CA LEU A 89 -3.67 7.13 5.89
C LEU A 89 -4.65 7.05 4.72
N ASN A 90 -4.57 5.99 3.91
CA ASN A 90 -5.51 5.79 2.81
C ASN A 90 -6.96 5.65 3.31
N ALA A 91 -7.17 4.98 4.44
CA ALA A 91 -8.50 4.82 5.04
C ALA A 91 -9.00 6.14 5.63
N GLU A 92 -8.15 6.87 6.36
CA GLU A 92 -8.48 8.12 7.01
C GLU A 92 -8.79 9.26 6.03
N TRP A 93 -8.02 9.35 4.94
CA TRP A 93 -8.17 10.42 3.94
C TRP A 93 -8.99 9.99 2.73
N GLU A 94 -9.48 8.76 2.73
CA GLU A 94 -10.30 8.18 1.66
C GLU A 94 -9.67 8.34 0.26
N LEU A 95 -8.34 8.19 0.16
CA LEU A 95 -7.62 8.45 -1.10
C LEU A 95 -7.95 7.45 -2.19
N ALA A 96 -8.28 6.22 -1.77
CA ALA A 96 -8.72 5.18 -2.65
C ALA A 96 -9.86 4.38 -2.04
N PRO A 97 -10.81 3.90 -2.86
CA PRO A 97 -11.81 2.96 -2.39
C PRO A 97 -11.11 1.75 -1.76
N PRO A 98 -11.64 1.21 -0.65
CA PRO A 98 -11.09 0.01 -0.04
C PRO A 98 -10.97 -1.04 -1.14
N ARG A 99 -9.77 -1.63 -1.29
CA ARG A 99 -9.55 -2.70 -2.27
C ARG A 99 -10.70 -3.69 -2.09
N ARG A 100 -11.50 -3.88 -3.14
CA ARG A 100 -12.56 -4.89 -3.14
C ARG A 100 -11.88 -6.19 -2.76
N GLN A 101 -12.13 -6.67 -1.54
CA GLN A 101 -11.66 -7.99 -1.16
C GLN A 101 -12.25 -8.94 -2.19
N VAL A 102 -11.40 -9.50 -3.04
CA VAL A 102 -11.76 -10.72 -3.76
C VAL A 102 -11.84 -11.75 -2.65
N ARG A 103 -13.01 -11.87 -2.03
CA ARG A 103 -13.32 -13.06 -1.25
C ARG A 103 -13.19 -14.19 -2.26
N SER A 104 -12.28 -15.13 -2.00
CA SER A 104 -12.39 -16.45 -2.60
C SER A 104 -13.78 -16.94 -2.24
N GLY A 105 -14.73 -16.77 -3.17
CA GLY A 105 -16.06 -17.34 -3.00
C GLY A 105 -15.91 -18.86 -2.84
N PRO A 106 -16.91 -19.54 -2.27
CA PRO A 106 -16.95 -20.99 -2.38
C PRO A 106 -16.74 -21.34 -3.86
N PRO A 107 -15.88 -22.33 -4.18
CA PRO A 107 -15.66 -22.72 -5.56
C PRO A 107 -17.02 -22.97 -6.21
N PRO A 108 -17.19 -22.61 -7.50
CA PRO A 108 -18.43 -22.91 -8.20
C PRO A 108 -18.76 -24.39 -8.00
N LYS A 109 -20.05 -24.70 -7.79
CA LYS A 109 -20.49 -26.07 -7.59
C LYS A 109 -19.93 -26.91 -8.75
N ALA A 110 -19.18 -27.95 -8.40
CA ALA A 110 -18.51 -28.84 -9.36
C ALA A 110 -19.50 -29.21 -10.46
N SER A 111 -19.11 -28.97 -11.71
CA SER A 111 -19.91 -29.39 -12.86
C SER A 111 -19.91 -30.92 -12.94
N ALA A 112 -20.84 -31.51 -13.68
CA ALA A 112 -20.85 -32.96 -13.91
C ALA A 112 -19.53 -33.48 -14.55
N GLY A 113 -18.79 -32.59 -15.26
CA GLY A 113 -17.45 -32.90 -15.77
C GLY A 113 -16.39 -32.93 -14.68
N ASP A 114 -16.43 -32.00 -13.74
CA ASP A 114 -15.51 -31.95 -12.58
C ASP A 114 -15.73 -33.14 -11.65
N GLU A 115 -16.98 -33.56 -11.44
CA GLU A 115 -17.29 -34.78 -10.68
C GLU A 115 -16.74 -36.05 -11.35
N ARG A 116 -16.72 -36.09 -12.68
CA ARG A 116 -16.17 -37.22 -13.44
C ARG A 116 -14.65 -37.27 -13.32
N LEU A 117 -13.99 -36.12 -13.43
CA LEU A 117 -12.55 -35.97 -13.21
C LEU A 117 -12.14 -36.33 -11.77
N LEU A 118 -12.98 -35.99 -10.79
CA LEU A 118 -12.78 -36.34 -9.38
C LEU A 118 -12.98 -37.84 -9.10
N ARG A 119 -13.76 -38.55 -9.93
CA ARG A 119 -13.94 -40.00 -9.83
C ARG A 119 -12.86 -40.78 -10.58
N ASP A 120 -12.27 -40.18 -11.62
CA ASP A 120 -11.20 -40.76 -12.42
C ASP A 120 -9.80 -40.55 -11.80
N LEU A 121 -9.72 -40.17 -10.51
CA LEU A 121 -8.44 -40.01 -9.82
C LEU A 121 -7.69 -41.34 -9.70
N PRO A 122 -6.44 -41.41 -10.19
CA PRO A 122 -5.60 -42.60 -10.05
C PRO A 122 -5.35 -42.97 -8.58
N PRO A 123 -5.14 -44.25 -8.26
CA PRO A 123 -5.05 -44.77 -6.89
C PRO A 123 -3.86 -44.24 -6.05
N HIS A 124 -2.99 -43.39 -6.62
CA HIS A 124 -1.87 -42.73 -5.94
C HIS A 124 -2.20 -41.30 -5.47
N PHE A 125 -3.42 -40.81 -5.71
CA PHE A 125 -3.86 -39.52 -5.22
C PHE A 125 -4.48 -39.65 -3.82
N GLY A 126 -3.61 -39.58 -2.82
CA GLY A 126 -3.99 -39.56 -1.40
C GLY A 126 -3.56 -40.82 -0.65
N LYS A 127 -2.42 -40.74 0.04
CA LYS A 127 -2.24 -41.48 1.28
C LYS A 127 -2.20 -40.47 2.42
N LEU A 128 -3.35 -40.27 3.05
CA LEU A 128 -3.49 -39.99 4.47
C LEU A 128 -3.94 -41.29 5.13
#